data_AF-A0AAV4T8U3-F1
#
_entry.id   AF-A0AAV4T8U3-F1
#
_cell.length_a   1.000
_cell.length_b   1.000
_cell.length_c   1.000
_cell.angle_alpha   90.00
_cell.angle_beta   90.00
_cell.angle_gamma   90.00
#
_symmetry.space_group_name_H-M   'P 1'
#
loop_
_entity.id
_entity.type
_entity.pdbx_description
1 polymer ?
#
loop_
_entity_poly.entity_id
_entity_poly.type
_entity_poly.pdbx_seq_one_letter_code
_entity_poly.pdbx_strand_id
1 'polypeptide(L)'
;MVTKIMFLTRVLCAPKKLPKEFSNFPKRYIERAMEQIEFKNEKGPQYQDKELKRKVFTYGMHRPWTKEFYEANYPGKHIDQDVVEPIKEWTIYRGDKVEIMKGKDKGKQGYVNYVVVERNWVTVEGLNCEYKYTGGTHGVPKSMIKEEKPLLVTSEVALVDPFDQ
;
A
#
# COMPACT_ATOMS: atom_id res chain seq x y z
N MET A 1 -0.75 -28.37 -0.24
CA MET A 1 0.32 -28.16 -1.25
C MET A 1 0.26 -26.79 -1.93
N VAL A 2 -0.91 -26.16 -2.08
CA VAL A 2 -1.07 -24.80 -2.67
C VAL A 2 -0.34 -23.69 -1.89
N THR A 3 -0.35 -23.74 -0.55
CA THR A 3 0.23 -22.70 0.31
C THR A 3 1.76 -22.59 0.25
N LYS A 4 2.48 -23.69 -0.02
CA LYS A 4 3.94 -23.71 -0.11
C LYS A 4 4.46 -23.16 -1.45
N ILE A 5 3.70 -23.36 -2.54
CA ILE A 5 4.00 -22.83 -3.89
C ILE A 5 3.91 -21.30 -3.92
N MET A 6 2.99 -20.72 -3.15
CA MET A 6 2.81 -19.27 -3.06
C MET A 6 3.93 -18.55 -2.29
N PHE A 7 4.67 -19.23 -1.40
CA PHE A 7 5.71 -18.59 -0.61
C PHE A 7 6.99 -18.32 -1.44
N LEU A 8 7.44 -19.28 -2.23
CA LEU A 8 8.66 -19.17 -3.04
C LEU A 8 8.49 -18.20 -4.21
N THR A 9 7.36 -18.32 -4.93
CA THR A 9 7.00 -17.42 -6.04
C THR A 9 6.90 -15.97 -5.58
N ARG A 10 6.41 -15.73 -4.37
CA ARG A 10 6.31 -14.39 -3.79
C ARG A 10 7.65 -13.76 -3.40
N VAL A 11 8.64 -14.54 -2.99
CA VAL A 11 9.99 -14.01 -2.70
C VAL A 11 10.71 -13.63 -3.99
N LEU A 12 10.56 -14.45 -5.04
CA LEU A 12 11.23 -14.26 -6.33
C LEU A 12 10.57 -13.19 -7.20
N CYS A 13 9.25 -13.07 -7.15
CA CYS A 13 8.46 -12.10 -7.92
C CYS A 13 8.04 -10.90 -7.06
N ALA A 14 8.73 -10.59 -5.96
CA ALA A 14 8.40 -9.41 -5.17
C ALA A 14 8.86 -8.14 -5.90
N PRO A 15 7.94 -7.24 -6.30
CA PRO A 15 8.34 -5.89 -6.70
C PRO A 15 9.11 -5.20 -5.58
N LYS A 16 9.99 -4.24 -5.94
CA LYS A 16 10.79 -3.48 -4.98
C LYS A 16 9.86 -2.82 -3.97
N LYS A 17 9.87 -3.31 -2.73
CA LYS A 17 9.04 -2.79 -1.65
C LYS A 17 9.44 -1.37 -1.33
N LEU A 18 8.43 -0.55 -1.04
CA LEU A 18 8.41 0.90 -0.78
C LEU A 18 7.85 1.73 -1.94
N PRO A 19 6.70 2.42 -1.72
CA PRO A 19 6.19 3.45 -2.60
C PRO A 19 7.04 4.73 -2.49
N LYS A 20 8.33 4.65 -2.88
CA LYS A 20 9.24 5.82 -2.94
C LYS A 20 8.70 6.90 -3.88
N GLU A 21 7.93 6.49 -4.87
CA GLU A 21 7.41 7.35 -5.93
C GLU A 21 6.42 8.41 -5.45
N PHE A 22 5.87 8.28 -4.22
CA PHE A 22 4.81 9.16 -3.73
C PHE A 22 5.28 10.42 -3.02
N SER A 23 6.54 10.47 -2.59
CA SER A 23 7.08 11.66 -1.94
C SER A 23 8.52 11.88 -2.34
N ASN A 24 8.97 13.13 -2.29
CA ASN A 24 10.38 13.49 -2.42
C ASN A 24 11.19 13.17 -1.14
N PHE A 25 10.71 12.25 -0.28
CA PHE A 25 11.43 11.86 0.93
C PHE A 25 12.58 10.90 0.60
N PRO A 26 13.75 11.08 1.24
CA PRO A 26 14.84 10.11 1.12
C PRO A 26 14.40 8.72 1.58
N LYS A 27 14.86 7.66 0.88
CA LYS A 27 14.56 6.26 1.25
C LYS A 27 14.86 5.96 2.72
N ARG A 28 15.99 6.50 3.22
CA ARG A 28 16.44 6.38 4.62
C ARG A 28 15.42 6.93 5.62
N TYR A 29 14.68 7.98 5.24
CA TYR A 29 13.64 8.55 6.10
C TYR A 29 12.45 7.60 6.22
N ILE A 30 11.98 7.05 5.10
CA ILE A 30 10.85 6.11 5.08
C ILE A 30 11.21 4.83 5.86
N GLU A 31 12.41 4.29 5.63
CA GLU A 31 12.92 3.12 6.35
C GLU A 31 12.96 3.38 7.87
N ARG A 32 13.47 4.54 8.30
CA ARG A 32 13.49 4.95 9.71
C ARG A 32 12.08 5.13 10.28
N ALA A 33 11.17 5.73 9.52
CA ALA A 33 9.79 5.97 9.98
C ALA A 33 9.02 4.65 10.18
N MET A 34 9.31 3.63 9.36
CA MET A 34 8.74 2.29 9.49
C MET A 34 9.46 1.41 10.51
N GLU A 35 10.67 1.79 10.94
CA GLU A 35 11.54 0.96 11.75
C GLU A 35 10.93 0.75 13.14
N GLN A 36 10.49 -0.48 13.39
CA GLN A 36 10.02 -0.93 14.70
C GLN A 36 11.01 -1.97 15.23
N ILE A 37 11.90 -1.52 16.12
CA ILE A 37 12.91 -2.34 16.78
C ILE A 37 12.28 -2.92 18.05
N GLU A 38 12.13 -4.24 18.09
CA GLU A 38 11.63 -4.97 19.26
C GLU A 38 12.77 -5.21 20.26
N PHE A 39 13.96 -5.53 19.74
CA PHE A 39 15.13 -5.78 20.56
C PHE A 39 16.40 -5.38 19.80
N LYS A 40 17.35 -4.74 20.48
CA LYS A 40 18.64 -4.38 19.92
C LYS A 40 19.71 -4.52 20.98
N ASN A 41 20.77 -5.25 20.64
CA ASN A 41 21.93 -5.35 21.52
C ASN A 41 22.59 -3.99 21.71
N GLU A 42 23.17 -3.78 22.88
CA GLU A 42 24.05 -2.63 23.14
C GLU A 42 25.28 -2.70 22.23
N LYS A 43 25.81 -1.54 21.86
CA LYS A 43 27.03 -1.48 21.05
C LYS A 43 28.23 -1.71 21.95
N GLY A 44 28.93 -2.83 21.74
CA GLY A 44 30.17 -3.12 22.45
C GLY A 44 30.95 -4.26 21.78
N PRO A 45 32.27 -4.36 21.99
CA PRO A 45 33.10 -5.43 21.41
C PRO A 45 32.62 -6.84 21.78
N GLN A 46 31.96 -6.99 22.93
CA GLN A 46 31.46 -8.26 23.44
C GLN A 46 30.14 -8.69 22.78
N TYR A 47 29.38 -7.75 22.22
CA TYR A 47 28.06 -8.00 21.66
C TYR A 47 28.11 -7.99 20.14
N GLN A 48 27.38 -8.92 19.53
CA GLN A 48 27.12 -8.85 18.10
C GLN A 48 26.08 -7.76 17.82
N ASP A 49 26.27 -7.03 16.71
CA ASP A 49 25.28 -6.10 16.18
C ASP A 49 24.05 -6.87 15.67
N LYS A 50 23.17 -7.23 16.60
CA LYS A 50 21.92 -7.95 16.34
C LYS A 50 20.74 -7.06 16.71
N GLU A 51 19.85 -6.90 15.76
CA GLU A 51 18.57 -6.23 15.93
C GLU A 51 17.43 -7.16 15.50
N LEU A 52 16.46 -7.33 16.39
CA LEU A 52 15.16 -7.92 16.09
C LEU A 52 14.22 -6.76 15.74
N LYS A 53 13.84 -6.70 14.46
CA LYS A 53 12.89 -5.70 13.97
C LYS A 53 11.69 -6.37 13.35
N ARG A 54 10.56 -5.66 13.41
CA ARG A 54 9.34 -6.08 12.76
C ARG A 54 9.55 -6.18 11.25
N LYS A 55 9.18 -7.32 10.67
CA LYS A 55 9.32 -7.58 9.23
C LYS A 55 7.99 -7.53 8.48
N VAL A 56 6.89 -7.78 9.17
CA VAL A 56 5.55 -7.89 8.59
C VAL A 56 4.73 -6.67 9.01
N PHE A 57 4.19 -5.99 8.01
CA PHE A 57 3.32 -4.84 8.16
C PHE A 57 2.05 -5.07 7.33
N THR A 58 0.92 -4.60 7.82
CA THR A 58 -0.31 -4.47 7.04
C THR A 58 -0.24 -3.18 6.23
N TYR A 59 -0.33 -3.31 4.91
CA TYR A 59 -0.36 -2.16 4.02
C TYR A 59 -1.82 -1.79 3.75
N GLY A 60 -2.14 -0.51 3.92
CA GLY A 60 -3.46 0.05 3.64
C GLY A 60 -3.36 1.21 2.65
N MET A 61 -4.33 2.11 2.67
CA MET A 61 -4.27 3.37 1.93
C MET A 61 -3.32 4.39 2.58
N HIS A 62 -3.04 4.24 3.87
CA HIS A 62 -2.10 5.10 4.59
C HIS A 62 -0.67 4.81 4.15
N ARG A 63 0.10 5.88 3.97
CA ARG A 63 1.49 5.79 3.51
C ARG A 63 2.39 5.35 4.66
N PRO A 64 3.50 4.63 4.39
CA PRO A 64 4.27 3.99 5.46
C PRO A 64 4.90 4.93 6.51
N TRP A 65 5.03 6.22 6.19
CA TRP A 65 5.59 7.24 7.08
C TRP A 65 4.54 8.07 7.83
N THR A 66 3.24 7.75 7.70
CA THR A 66 2.18 8.51 8.38
C THR A 66 1.80 7.90 9.72
N LYS A 67 1.19 8.72 10.59
CA LYS A 67 0.77 8.31 11.93
C LYS A 67 -0.29 7.20 11.87
N GLU A 68 -1.21 7.29 10.92
CA GLU A 68 -2.30 6.32 10.74
C GLU A 68 -1.74 4.94 10.35
N PHE A 69 -0.68 4.92 9.53
CA PHE A 69 0.01 3.66 9.20
C PHE A 69 0.68 3.06 10.43
N TYR A 70 1.34 3.89 11.26
CA TYR A 70 1.93 3.44 12.52
C TYR A 70 0.86 2.91 13.49
N GLU A 71 -0.26 3.60 13.64
CA GLU A 71 -1.39 3.17 14.47
C GLU A 71 -2.00 1.85 13.99
N ALA A 72 -2.14 1.67 12.66
CA ALA A 72 -2.59 0.41 12.08
C ALA A 72 -1.61 -0.75 12.37
N ASN A 73 -0.32 -0.43 12.47
CA ASN A 73 0.80 -1.34 12.67
C ASN A 73 1.46 -1.19 14.05
N TYR A 74 0.68 -0.83 15.09
CA TYR A 74 1.25 -0.51 16.39
C TYR A 74 2.09 -1.67 16.97
N PRO A 75 3.27 -1.42 17.58
CA PRO A 75 4.09 -2.46 18.19
C PRO A 75 3.30 -3.31 19.19
N GLY A 76 3.47 -4.64 19.13
CA GLY A 76 2.71 -5.59 19.95
C GLY A 76 1.40 -6.07 19.33
N LYS A 77 0.91 -5.45 18.24
CA LYS A 77 -0.22 -5.98 17.48
C LYS A 77 0.21 -7.22 16.69
N HIS A 78 -0.52 -8.32 16.89
CA HIS A 78 -0.38 -9.51 16.04
C HIS A 78 -0.95 -9.19 14.65
N ILE A 79 -0.15 -9.39 13.61
CA ILE A 79 -0.54 -9.12 12.23
C ILE A 79 -0.17 -10.33 11.39
N ASP A 80 -1.16 -10.84 10.68
CA ASP A 80 -0.94 -11.85 9.66
C ASP A 80 -0.42 -11.19 8.38
N GLN A 81 0.50 -11.87 7.72
CA GLN A 81 1.04 -11.39 6.46
C GLN A 81 -0.05 -11.46 5.38
N ASP A 82 -0.31 -10.34 4.71
CA ASP A 82 -1.24 -10.29 3.58
C ASP A 82 -0.87 -11.34 2.52
N VAL A 83 -1.81 -12.19 2.13
CA VAL A 83 -1.63 -13.19 1.07
C VAL A 83 -2.13 -12.59 -0.23
N VAL A 84 -1.20 -12.34 -1.14
CA VAL A 84 -1.44 -11.59 -2.37
C VAL A 84 -0.81 -12.35 -3.53
N GLU A 85 -1.47 -12.34 -4.68
CA GLU A 85 -0.97 -12.97 -5.90
C GLU A 85 0.38 -12.35 -6.32
N PRO A 86 1.42 -13.15 -6.55
CA PRO A 86 2.72 -12.62 -6.94
C PRO A 86 2.69 -12.11 -8.39
N ILE A 87 2.93 -10.81 -8.58
CA ILE A 87 3.07 -10.20 -9.90
C ILE A 87 4.57 -10.07 -10.22
N LYS A 88 5.02 -10.77 -11.26
CA LYS A 88 6.44 -10.76 -11.69
C LYS A 88 6.87 -9.39 -12.21
N GLU A 89 6.07 -8.83 -13.12
CA GLU A 89 6.35 -7.56 -13.78
C GLU A 89 5.16 -6.63 -13.55
N TRP A 90 5.43 -5.53 -12.84
CA TRP A 90 4.44 -4.53 -12.51
C TRP A 90 4.35 -3.51 -13.63
N THR A 91 3.15 -3.29 -14.19
CA THR A 91 2.97 -2.49 -15.42
C THR A 91 2.20 -1.19 -15.22
N ILE A 92 1.50 -1.00 -14.10
CA ILE A 92 0.61 0.15 -13.87
C ILE A 92 1.24 1.16 -12.91
N TYR A 93 1.53 2.35 -13.37
CA TYR A 93 2.17 3.41 -12.60
C TYR A 93 1.24 4.58 -12.35
N ARG A 94 1.65 5.49 -11.46
CA ARG A 94 0.90 6.74 -11.25
C ARG A 94 0.88 7.54 -12.55
N GLY A 95 -0.30 8.05 -12.88
CA GLY A 95 -0.51 8.87 -14.08
C GLY A 95 -0.88 8.06 -15.31
N ASP A 96 -0.83 6.72 -15.24
CA ASP A 96 -1.34 5.88 -16.32
C ASP A 96 -2.85 6.03 -16.45
N LYS A 97 -3.32 5.97 -17.69
CA LYS A 97 -4.74 5.97 -18.02
C LYS A 97 -5.26 4.54 -17.98
N VAL A 98 -6.29 4.34 -17.17
CA VAL A 98 -6.87 3.02 -16.93
C VAL A 98 -8.39 3.03 -17.04
N GLU A 99 -8.94 1.88 -17.42
CA GLU A 99 -10.37 1.62 -17.45
C GLU A 99 -10.76 0.64 -16.34
N ILE A 100 -11.90 0.92 -15.70
CA ILE A 100 -12.46 0.06 -14.66
C ILE A 100 -13.29 -1.05 -15.31
N MET A 101 -12.92 -2.31 -15.07
CA MET A 101 -13.56 -3.49 -15.65
C MET A 101 -14.73 -4.01 -14.81
N LYS A 102 -14.74 -3.74 -13.50
CA LYS A 102 -15.73 -4.27 -12.54
C LYS A 102 -16.15 -3.21 -11.52
N GLY A 103 -17.33 -3.39 -10.93
CA GLY A 103 -17.85 -2.53 -9.86
C GLY A 103 -18.77 -1.42 -10.34
N LYS A 104 -19.01 -0.43 -9.48
CA LYS A 104 -19.98 0.66 -9.69
C LYS A 104 -19.66 1.54 -10.90
N ASP A 105 -18.37 1.76 -11.15
CA ASP A 105 -17.86 2.67 -12.17
C ASP A 105 -17.32 1.92 -13.41
N LYS A 106 -17.84 0.73 -13.69
CA LYS A 106 -17.43 -0.09 -14.85
C LYS A 106 -17.55 0.69 -16.17
N GLY A 107 -16.53 0.58 -17.02
CA GLY A 107 -16.44 1.23 -18.33
C GLY A 107 -15.99 2.70 -18.26
N LYS A 108 -15.81 3.25 -17.06
CA LYS A 108 -15.23 4.60 -16.92
C LYS A 108 -13.72 4.52 -16.95
N GLN A 109 -13.13 5.52 -17.60
CA GLN A 109 -11.70 5.73 -17.68
C GLN A 109 -11.27 6.81 -16.69
N GLY A 110 -10.08 6.66 -16.13
CA GLY A 110 -9.49 7.64 -15.22
C GLY A 110 -7.98 7.47 -15.13
N TYR A 111 -7.33 8.34 -14.35
CA TYR A 111 -5.90 8.29 -14.12
C TYR A 111 -5.58 7.63 -12.78
N VAL A 112 -4.50 6.86 -12.75
CA VAL A 112 -4.03 6.22 -11.52
C VAL A 112 -3.43 7.28 -10.59
N ASN A 113 -4.02 7.41 -9.40
CA ASN A 113 -3.60 8.36 -8.38
C ASN A 113 -2.61 7.74 -7.39
N TYR A 114 -2.95 6.60 -6.79
CA TYR A 114 -2.14 5.90 -5.79
C TYR A 114 -1.96 4.41 -6.12
N VAL A 115 -0.83 3.84 -5.71
CA VAL A 115 -0.47 2.44 -5.97
C VAL A 115 0.09 1.84 -4.69
N VAL A 116 -0.51 0.74 -4.23
CA VAL A 116 -0.04 -0.08 -3.11
C VAL A 116 0.38 -1.44 -3.66
N VAL A 117 1.67 -1.51 -3.95
CA VAL A 117 2.31 -2.67 -4.56
C VAL A 117 2.21 -3.90 -3.67
N GLU A 118 2.27 -3.73 -2.34
CA GLU A 118 2.25 -4.85 -1.38
C GLU A 118 0.92 -5.62 -1.36
N ARG A 119 -0.16 -5.01 -1.86
CA ARG A 119 -1.51 -5.58 -1.96
C ARG A 119 -2.05 -5.68 -3.39
N ASN A 120 -1.23 -5.36 -4.39
CA ASN A 120 -1.65 -5.22 -5.79
C ASN A 120 -2.83 -4.25 -5.98
N TRP A 121 -2.87 -3.18 -5.20
CA TRP A 121 -3.95 -2.20 -5.23
C TRP A 121 -3.56 -0.94 -5.99
N VAL A 122 -4.53 -0.36 -6.67
CA VAL A 122 -4.45 0.95 -7.33
C VAL A 122 -5.68 1.78 -6.98
N THR A 123 -5.53 3.09 -6.82
CA THR A 123 -6.66 4.02 -6.76
C THR A 123 -6.71 4.84 -8.02
N VAL A 124 -7.93 5.09 -8.51
CA VAL A 124 -8.18 5.86 -9.72
C VAL A 124 -8.86 7.16 -9.32
N GLU A 125 -8.39 8.27 -9.87
CA GLU A 125 -8.82 9.61 -9.49
C GLU A 125 -10.35 9.77 -9.66
N GLY A 126 -11.04 10.08 -8.56
CA GLY A 126 -12.47 10.38 -8.54
C GLY A 126 -13.42 9.21 -8.83
N LEU A 127 -12.90 8.00 -9.05
CA LEU A 127 -13.67 6.77 -9.31
C LEU A 127 -13.62 5.80 -8.13
N ASN A 128 -14.56 4.85 -8.08
CA ASN A 128 -14.71 3.88 -7.00
C ASN A 128 -14.69 4.54 -5.61
N CYS A 129 -15.43 5.65 -5.46
CA CYS A 129 -15.40 6.46 -4.24
C CYS A 129 -16.54 6.13 -3.27
N GLU A 130 -16.25 6.28 -1.98
CA GLU A 130 -17.21 6.26 -0.88
C GLU A 130 -17.27 7.64 -0.22
N TYR A 131 -18.44 8.00 0.33
CA TYR A 131 -18.58 9.23 1.11
C TYR A 131 -18.41 8.92 2.59
N LYS A 132 -17.51 9.66 3.25
CA LYS A 132 -17.24 9.52 4.67
C LYS A 132 -17.33 10.87 5.37
N TYR A 133 -18.00 10.89 6.50
CA TYR A 133 -18.04 12.07 7.36
C TYR A 133 -16.78 12.11 8.22
N THR A 134 -16.06 13.22 8.17
CA THR A 134 -14.84 13.43 8.94
C THR A 134 -14.97 14.67 9.82
N GLY A 135 -14.37 14.61 11.02
CA GLY A 135 -14.42 15.68 12.00
C GLY A 135 -15.77 15.78 12.72
N GLY A 136 -16.07 16.99 13.18
CA GLY A 136 -17.21 17.32 14.02
C GLY A 136 -16.88 17.19 15.50
N THR A 137 -16.89 18.33 16.19
CA THR A 137 -16.86 18.42 17.66
C THR A 137 -18.21 18.96 18.12
N HIS A 138 -18.48 18.96 19.43
CA HIS A 138 -19.71 19.52 19.97
C HIS A 138 -19.98 20.92 19.40
N GLY A 139 -21.10 21.08 18.67
CA GLY A 139 -21.51 22.34 18.02
C GLY A 139 -20.96 22.59 16.60
N VAL A 140 -20.07 21.75 16.06
CA VAL A 140 -19.53 21.89 14.69
C VAL A 140 -20.03 20.74 13.80
N PRO A 141 -20.71 21.01 12.67
CA PRO A 141 -21.18 19.95 11.78
C PRO A 141 -20.02 19.18 11.15
N LYS A 142 -20.26 17.90 10.84
CA LYS A 142 -19.27 17.04 10.17
C LYS A 142 -19.16 17.42 8.70
N SER A 143 -17.94 17.43 8.16
CA SER A 143 -17.72 17.60 6.72
C SER A 143 -17.80 16.25 6.01
N MET A 144 -18.49 16.21 4.88
CA MET A 144 -18.56 15.02 4.02
C MET A 144 -17.39 15.04 3.03
N ILE A 145 -16.55 14.01 3.08
CA ILE A 145 -15.38 13.85 2.20
C ILE A 145 -15.64 12.66 1.27
N LYS A 146 -15.28 12.83 0.00
CA LYS A 146 -15.27 11.75 -0.99
C LYS A 146 -13.90 11.06 -0.93
N GLU A 147 -13.87 9.81 -0.50
CA GLU A 147 -12.64 8.99 -0.41
C GLU A 147 -12.62 7.94 -1.53
N GLU A 148 -11.54 7.90 -2.32
CA GLU A 148 -11.28 6.86 -3.32
C GLU A 148 -10.98 5.51 -2.63
N LYS A 149 -11.51 4.42 -3.18
CA LYS A 149 -11.22 3.07 -2.71
C LYS A 149 -10.27 2.34 -3.66
N PRO A 150 -9.41 1.47 -3.12
CA PRO A 150 -8.50 0.68 -3.94
C PRO A 150 -9.26 -0.30 -4.82
N LEU A 151 -8.70 -0.54 -6.00
CA LEU A 151 -9.08 -1.55 -6.96
C LEU A 151 -7.92 -2.54 -7.13
N LEU A 152 -8.25 -3.79 -7.42
CA LEU A 152 -7.26 -4.84 -7.66
C LEU A 152 -6.73 -4.79 -9.09
N VAL A 153 -5.41 -4.68 -9.23
CA VAL A 153 -4.72 -4.59 -10.54
C VAL A 153 -4.98 -5.82 -11.42
N THR A 154 -5.07 -7.01 -10.84
CA THR A 154 -5.15 -8.25 -11.63
C THR A 154 -6.50 -8.47 -12.30
N SER A 155 -7.58 -7.86 -11.81
CA SER A 155 -8.93 -8.24 -12.27
C SER A 155 -9.93 -7.09 -12.44
N GLU A 156 -9.66 -5.91 -11.89
CA GLU A 156 -10.63 -4.81 -11.84
C GLU A 156 -10.23 -3.62 -12.71
N VAL A 157 -8.99 -3.57 -13.17
CA VAL A 157 -8.42 -2.43 -13.90
C VAL A 157 -7.67 -2.92 -15.13
N ALA A 158 -7.78 -2.19 -16.24
CA ALA A 158 -7.03 -2.43 -17.48
C ALA A 158 -6.36 -1.14 -17.96
N LEU A 159 -5.17 -1.24 -18.53
CA LEU A 159 -4.50 -0.11 -19.20
C LEU A 159 -5.24 0.22 -20.49
N VAL A 160 -5.39 1.52 -20.77
CA VAL A 160 -6.00 2.02 -22.00
C VAL A 160 -4.88 2.50 -22.93
N ASP A 161 -4.89 2.06 -24.18
CA ASP A 161 -3.96 2.52 -25.20
C ASP A 161 -4.28 4.00 -25.54
N PRO A 162 -3.29 4.92 -25.50
CA PRO A 162 -3.50 6.30 -25.96
C PRO A 162 -3.88 6.43 -27.45
N PHE A 163 -3.59 5.43 -28.30
CA PHE A 163 -3.90 5.49 -29.74
C PHE A 163 -5.36 5.21 -30.07
N ASP A 164 -6.08 4.48 -29.22
CA ASP A 164 -7.48 4.08 -29.45
C ASP A 164 -8.50 5.19 -29.08
N GLN A 165 -8.04 6.43 -28.98
CA GLN A 165 -8.82 7.57 -28.46
C GLN A 165 -9.23 8.58 -29.53
#